data_AF-Q30QI5-F1
#
_entry.id   AF-Q30QI5-F1
#
_cell.length_a   1.000
_cell.length_b   1.000
_cell.length_c   1.000
_cell.angle_alpha   90.00
_cell.angle_beta   90.00
_cell.angle_gamma   90.00
#
_symmetry.space_group_name_H-M   'P 1'
#
loop_
_entity.id
_entity.type
_entity.pdbx_description
1 polymer ?
#
loop_
_entity_poly.entity_id
_entity_poly.type
_entity_poly.pdbx_seq_one_letter_code
_entity_poly.pdbx_strand_id
1 'polypeptide(L)'
;MSKAFQALLTGMFITFILDFFLFLGVLLHYIEFYKIDLYYNILFVDNQNWYLFFSLSIIFGWMVIYIKNYKVSLIPIVIISIFTFVTLFEDFGYMVGEMMFMKENITLRSAKFTYIGNIIYEGREEITFYRSDISKIVTLKKKDLI
;
A
#
# COMPACT_ATOMS: atom_id res chain seq x y z
N MET A 1 -30.40 5.28 -13.50
CA MET A 1 -29.27 5.90 -12.75
C MET A 1 -28.88 7.20 -13.42
N SER A 2 -28.47 8.22 -12.65
CA SER A 2 -27.89 9.43 -13.23
C SER A 2 -26.49 9.14 -13.77
N LYS A 3 -26.05 9.87 -14.81
CA LYS A 3 -24.70 9.72 -15.37
C LYS A 3 -23.60 9.98 -14.33
N ALA A 4 -23.83 10.93 -13.42
CA ALA A 4 -22.91 11.24 -12.34
C ALA A 4 -22.75 10.07 -11.36
N PHE A 5 -23.85 9.42 -10.99
CA PHE A 5 -23.81 8.25 -10.12
C PHE A 5 -23.12 7.05 -10.80
N GLN A 6 -23.40 6.84 -12.09
CA GLN A 6 -22.72 5.81 -12.88
C GLN A 6 -21.21 6.08 -12.98
N ALA A 7 -20.80 7.34 -13.20
CA ALA A 7 -19.41 7.75 -13.23
C ALA A 7 -18.71 7.43 -11.91
N LEU A 8 -19.29 7.85 -10.78
CA LEU A 8 -18.73 7.57 -9.46
C LEU A 8 -18.53 6.07 -9.23
N LEU A 9 -19.54 5.24 -9.47
CA LEU A 9 -19.42 3.79 -9.27
C LEU A 9 -18.40 3.13 -10.20
N THR A 10 -18.36 3.55 -11.47
CA THR A 10 -17.39 3.04 -12.45
C THR A 10 -15.97 3.39 -12.02
N GLY A 11 -15.76 4.62 -11.57
CA GLY A 11 -14.48 5.08 -11.07
C GLY A 11 -14.03 4.38 -9.79
N MET A 12 -14.95 4.17 -8.84
CA MET A 12 -14.68 3.41 -7.61
C MET A 12 -14.29 1.96 -7.93
N PHE A 13 -14.97 1.32 -8.87
CA PHE A 13 -14.64 -0.04 -9.29
C PHE A 13 -13.25 -0.13 -9.92
N ILE A 14 -12.91 0.79 -10.84
CA ILE A 14 -11.60 0.83 -11.48
C ILE A 14 -10.51 1.06 -10.43
N THR A 15 -10.66 2.09 -9.60
CA THR A 15 -9.65 2.43 -8.58
C THR A 15 -9.47 1.32 -7.56
N PHE A 16 -10.56 0.65 -7.16
CA PHE A 16 -10.49 -0.50 -6.27
C PHE A 16 -9.68 -1.65 -6.86
N ILE A 17 -9.85 -1.96 -8.15
CA ILE A 17 -9.04 -2.99 -8.82
C ILE A 17 -7.56 -2.60 -8.82
N LEU A 18 -7.24 -1.34 -9.11
CA LEU A 18 -5.87 -0.84 -9.14
C LEU A 18 -5.20 -0.97 -7.78
N ASP A 19 -5.85 -0.48 -6.73
CA ASP A 19 -5.35 -0.59 -5.36
C ASP A 19 -5.25 -2.05 -4.94
N PHE A 20 -6.19 -2.89 -5.36
CA PHE A 20 -6.15 -4.31 -5.06
C PHE A 20 -4.85 -4.96 -5.55
N PHE A 21 -4.49 -4.73 -6.81
CA PHE A 21 -3.25 -5.30 -7.38
C PHE A 21 -2.00 -4.64 -6.81
N LEU A 22 -2.04 -3.33 -6.51
CA LEU A 22 -0.94 -2.63 -5.85
C LEU A 22 -0.60 -3.30 -4.51
N PHE A 23 -1.58 -3.46 -3.63
CA PHE A 23 -1.40 -4.07 -2.32
C PHE A 23 -1.10 -5.57 -2.40
N LEU A 24 -1.61 -6.27 -3.43
CA LEU A 24 -1.31 -7.68 -3.64
C LEU A 24 0.18 -7.87 -3.96
N GLY A 25 0.74 -7.04 -4.84
CA GLY A 25 2.17 -7.07 -5.16
C GLY A 25 3.04 -6.79 -3.93
N VAL A 26 2.66 -5.81 -3.13
CA VAL A 26 3.35 -5.47 -1.87
C VAL A 26 3.24 -6.60 -0.84
N LEU A 27 2.08 -7.26 -0.73
CA LEU A 27 1.92 -8.41 0.16
C LEU A 27 2.90 -9.52 -0.22
N LEU A 28 2.90 -9.93 -1.49
CA LEU A 28 3.69 -11.05 -1.99
C LEU A 28 5.21 -10.80 -1.90
N HIS A 29 5.66 -9.58 -2.17
CA HIS A 29 7.09 -9.32 -2.39
C HIS A 29 7.77 -8.52 -1.28
N TYR A 30 7.02 -7.88 -0.39
CA TYR A 30 7.58 -7.16 0.75
C TYR A 30 7.17 -7.80 2.09
N ILE A 31 5.86 -7.99 2.31
CA ILE A 31 5.35 -8.50 3.60
C ILE A 31 5.77 -9.97 3.79
N GLU A 32 5.58 -10.81 2.78
CA GLU A 32 6.00 -12.22 2.83
C GLU A 32 7.52 -12.40 2.85
N PHE A 33 8.26 -11.53 2.15
CA PHE A 33 9.73 -11.51 2.20
C PHE A 33 10.26 -11.36 3.64
N TYR A 34 9.68 -10.42 4.39
CA TYR A 34 9.99 -10.20 5.79
C TYR A 34 9.27 -11.15 6.76
N LYS A 35 8.48 -12.10 6.24
CA LYS A 35 7.69 -13.09 7.01
C LYS A 35 6.78 -12.46 8.06
N ILE A 36 6.19 -11.32 7.73
CA ILE A 36 5.24 -10.63 8.58
C ILE A 36 3.89 -11.36 8.46
N ASP A 37 3.37 -11.85 9.58
CA ASP A 37 2.05 -12.52 9.62
C ASP A 37 0.93 -11.46 9.54
N LEU A 38 0.52 -11.13 8.31
CA LEU A 38 -0.47 -10.09 8.04
C LEU A 38 -1.42 -10.52 6.92
N TYR A 39 -2.72 -10.49 7.22
CA TYR A 39 -3.75 -10.74 6.21
C TYR A 39 -3.90 -9.56 5.25
N TYR A 40 -4.12 -9.87 3.97
CA TYR A 40 -4.37 -8.90 2.91
C TYR A 40 -5.39 -7.82 3.30
N ASN A 41 -6.53 -8.22 3.88
CA ASN A 41 -7.58 -7.27 4.24
C ASN A 41 -7.13 -6.24 5.28
N ILE A 42 -6.27 -6.64 6.22
CA ILE A 42 -5.73 -5.74 7.24
C ILE A 42 -4.71 -4.80 6.58
N LEU A 43 -3.80 -5.34 5.77
CA LEU A 43 -2.84 -4.56 4.98
C LEU A 43 -3.56 -3.50 4.14
N PHE A 44 -4.59 -3.90 3.41
CA PHE A 44 -5.37 -3.04 2.53
C PHE A 44 -6.08 -1.95 3.33
N VAL A 45 -6.90 -2.30 4.33
CA VAL A 45 -7.73 -1.32 5.05
C VAL A 45 -6.89 -0.32 5.85
N ASP A 46 -5.81 -0.76 6.48
CA ASP A 46 -5.00 0.11 7.35
C ASP A 46 -4.12 1.08 6.56
N ASN A 47 -3.78 0.74 5.32
CA ASN A 47 -2.86 1.52 4.49
C ASN A 47 -3.54 2.18 3.29
N GLN A 48 -4.86 2.00 3.13
CA GLN A 48 -5.64 2.61 2.06
C GLN A 48 -5.63 4.14 2.18
N ASN A 49 -5.08 4.82 1.17
CA ASN A 49 -5.18 6.25 1.08
C ASN A 49 -6.54 6.66 0.50
N TRP A 50 -7.52 6.88 1.39
CA TRP A 50 -8.88 7.24 1.00
C TRP A 50 -8.97 8.53 0.17
N TYR A 51 -8.10 9.52 0.43
CA TYR A 51 -8.09 10.75 -0.36
C TYR A 51 -7.68 10.48 -1.82
N LEU A 52 -6.64 9.67 -2.01
CA LEU A 52 -6.18 9.28 -3.34
C LEU A 52 -7.24 8.41 -4.05
N PHE A 53 -7.81 7.43 -3.33
CA PHE A 53 -8.85 6.55 -3.83
C PHE A 53 -10.05 7.32 -4.38
N PHE A 54 -10.64 8.22 -3.58
CA PHE A 54 -11.81 8.98 -4.01
C PHE A 54 -11.48 9.96 -5.14
N SER A 55 -10.29 10.58 -5.11
CA SER A 55 -9.85 11.49 -6.18
C SER A 55 -9.70 10.77 -7.51
N LEU A 56 -9.00 9.63 -7.54
CA LEU A 56 -8.86 8.80 -8.74
C LEU A 56 -10.19 8.24 -9.21
N SER A 57 -11.07 7.84 -8.27
CA SER A 57 -12.42 7.36 -8.61
C SER A 57 -13.22 8.43 -9.35
N ILE A 58 -13.22 9.68 -8.86
CA ILE A 58 -13.93 10.77 -9.55
C ILE A 58 -13.31 11.01 -10.93
N ILE A 59 -11.98 11.05 -11.03
CA ILE A 59 -11.26 11.29 -12.29
C ILE A 59 -11.58 10.18 -13.30
N PHE A 60 -11.33 8.91 -12.99
CA PHE A 60 -11.57 7.81 -13.91
C PHE A 60 -13.04 7.66 -14.28
N GLY A 61 -13.93 7.79 -13.29
CA GLY A 61 -15.37 7.78 -13.52
C GLY A 61 -15.81 8.85 -14.51
N TRP A 62 -15.31 10.08 -14.34
CA TRP A 62 -15.58 11.18 -15.24
C TRP A 62 -15.00 10.91 -16.64
N MET A 63 -13.76 10.43 -16.73
CA MET A 63 -13.12 10.12 -18.00
C MET A 63 -13.89 9.06 -18.78
N VAL A 64 -14.36 7.99 -18.12
CA VAL A 64 -15.06 6.88 -18.80
C VAL A 64 -16.45 7.31 -19.28
N ILE A 65 -17.20 8.07 -18.49
CA ILE A 65 -18.60 8.39 -18.80
C ILE A 65 -18.76 9.65 -19.66
N TYR A 66 -17.92 10.67 -19.48
CA TYR A 66 -18.12 11.98 -20.09
C TYR A 66 -17.23 12.24 -21.32
N ILE A 67 -16.08 11.57 -21.45
CA ILE A 67 -15.22 11.71 -22.63
C ILE A 67 -15.74 10.79 -23.74
N LYS A 68 -16.19 11.38 -24.86
CA LYS A 68 -16.73 10.62 -26.00
C LYS A 68 -15.69 9.74 -26.71
N ASN A 69 -14.42 10.16 -26.71
CA ASN A 69 -13.36 9.41 -27.35
C ASN A 69 -12.78 8.37 -26.38
N TYR A 70 -13.22 7.12 -26.53
CA TYR A 70 -12.81 6.01 -25.67
C TYR A 70 -11.28 5.81 -25.63
N LYS A 71 -10.57 6.06 -26.74
CA LYS A 71 -9.11 5.90 -26.78
C LYS A 71 -8.42 6.88 -25.83
N VAL A 72 -8.88 8.13 -25.80
CA VAL A 72 -8.32 9.17 -24.92
C VAL A 72 -8.63 8.87 -23.46
N SER A 73 -9.83 8.39 -23.17
CA SER A 73 -10.24 7.98 -21.82
C SER A 73 -9.45 6.78 -21.29
N LEU A 74 -9.14 5.82 -22.17
CA LEU A 74 -8.52 4.55 -21.81
C LEU A 74 -7.01 4.67 -21.55
N ILE A 75 -6.29 5.56 -22.26
CA ILE A 75 -4.84 5.73 -22.12
C ILE A 75 -4.38 5.90 -20.66
N PRO A 76 -4.90 6.87 -19.87
CA PRO A 76 -4.45 7.05 -18.49
C PRO A 76 -4.81 5.89 -17.58
N ILE A 77 -5.96 5.24 -17.82
CA ILE A 77 -6.36 4.05 -17.06
C ILE A 77 -5.36 2.92 -17.30
N VAL A 78 -5.00 2.66 -18.56
CA VAL A 78 -4.02 1.62 -18.92
C VAL A 78 -2.65 1.94 -18.35
N ILE A 79 -2.18 3.18 -18.47
CA ILE A 79 -0.88 3.60 -17.91
C ILE A 79 -0.83 3.33 -16.41
N ILE A 80 -1.85 3.77 -15.66
CA ILE A 80 -1.90 3.56 -14.21
C ILE A 80 -2.05 2.06 -13.88
N SER A 81 -2.82 1.31 -14.67
CA SER A 81 -2.93 -0.15 -14.53
C SER A 81 -1.58 -0.83 -14.65
N ILE A 82 -0.78 -0.45 -15.66
CA ILE A 82 0.57 -0.98 -15.84
C ILE A 82 1.43 -0.68 -14.60
N PHE A 83 1.43 0.57 -14.11
CA PHE A 83 2.18 0.91 -12.90
C PHE A 83 1.75 0.06 -11.68
N THR A 84 0.46 -0.16 -11.49
CA THR A 84 -0.02 -1.02 -10.39
C THR A 84 0.31 -2.49 -10.59
N PHE A 85 0.30 -3.00 -11.82
CA PHE A 85 0.56 -4.42 -12.09
C PHE A 85 2.06 -4.74 -12.09
N VAL A 86 2.90 -3.75 -12.36
CA VAL A 86 4.36 -3.91 -12.25
C VAL A 86 4.77 -4.29 -10.83
N THR A 87 4.01 -3.93 -9.79
CA THR A 87 4.30 -4.37 -8.41
C THR A 87 4.13 -5.86 -8.18
N LEU A 88 3.52 -6.61 -9.12
CA LEU A 88 3.45 -8.07 -9.07
C LEU A 88 4.77 -8.75 -9.43
N PHE A 89 5.77 -8.00 -9.93
CA PHE A 89 7.14 -8.47 -10.06
C PHE A 89 7.93 -8.21 -8.77
N GLU A 90 8.80 -9.14 -8.41
CA GLU A 90 9.51 -9.18 -7.12
C GLU A 90 10.21 -7.85 -6.77
N ASP A 91 11.13 -7.39 -7.61
CA ASP A 91 11.91 -6.17 -7.37
C ASP A 91 11.02 -4.94 -7.16
N PHE A 92 9.97 -4.81 -7.97
CA PHE A 92 9.09 -3.65 -7.93
C PHE A 92 8.12 -3.70 -6.75
N GLY A 93 7.57 -4.88 -6.43
CA GLY A 93 6.72 -5.08 -5.26
C GLY A 93 7.49 -4.83 -3.96
N TYR A 94 8.72 -5.34 -3.87
CA TYR A 94 9.62 -5.06 -2.75
C TYR A 94 9.91 -3.56 -2.62
N MET A 95 10.34 -2.91 -3.70
CA MET A 95 10.67 -1.49 -3.71
C MET A 95 9.46 -0.62 -3.31
N VAL A 96 8.26 -0.92 -3.83
CA VAL A 96 7.05 -0.19 -3.46
C VAL A 96 6.69 -0.40 -1.98
N GLY A 97 6.78 -1.64 -1.49
CA GLY A 97 6.56 -1.92 -0.06
C GLY A 97 7.55 -1.20 0.85
N GLU A 98 8.82 -1.14 0.45
CA GLU A 98 9.88 -0.42 1.16
C GLU A 98 9.57 1.08 1.23
N MET A 99 9.22 1.69 0.10
CA MET A 99 8.81 3.10 0.05
C MET A 99 7.55 3.40 0.87
N MET A 100 6.63 2.45 0.97
CA MET A 100 5.37 2.62 1.71
C MET A 100 5.55 2.47 3.21
N PHE A 101 6.40 1.56 3.66
CA PHE A 101 6.40 1.12 5.07
C PHE A 101 7.72 1.30 5.80
N MET A 102 8.86 1.23 5.10
CA MET A 102 10.15 1.21 5.77
C MET A 102 10.49 2.61 6.30
N LYS A 103 10.86 2.68 7.58
CA LYS A 103 11.38 3.90 8.21
C LYS A 103 12.79 3.63 8.70
N GLU A 104 13.76 4.28 8.08
CA GLU A 104 15.16 4.07 8.38
C GLU A 104 15.63 4.86 9.61
N ASN A 105 16.66 4.34 10.29
CA ASN A 105 17.39 5.02 11.35
C ASN A 105 16.51 5.51 12.52
N ILE A 106 15.52 4.70 12.88
CA ILE A 106 14.63 4.96 14.00
C ILE A 106 15.23 4.38 15.29
N THR A 107 15.08 5.15 16.37
CA THR A 107 15.39 4.69 17.73
C THR A 107 14.08 4.45 18.48
N LEU A 108 13.82 3.22 18.88
CA LEU A 108 12.69 2.86 19.74
C LEU A 108 13.19 2.60 21.16
N ARG A 109 12.42 3.02 22.16
CA ARG A 109 12.77 2.84 23.57
C ARG A 109 11.69 2.04 24.27
N SER A 110 12.11 1.15 25.16
CA SER A 110 11.27 0.50 26.15
C SER A 110 11.81 0.85 27.54
N ALA A 111 11.11 0.44 28.60
CA ALA A 111 11.54 0.69 29.97
C ALA A 111 12.94 0.13 30.31
N LYS A 112 13.42 -0.87 29.55
CA LYS A 112 14.69 -1.58 29.83
C LYS A 112 15.69 -1.58 28.68
N PHE A 113 15.24 -1.35 27.44
CA PHE A 113 16.06 -1.52 26.24
C PHE A 113 15.86 -0.38 25.25
N THR A 114 16.93 0.00 24.56
CA THR A 114 16.91 0.90 23.40
C THR A 114 17.21 0.08 22.16
N TYR A 115 16.38 0.23 21.14
CA TYR A 115 16.51 -0.45 19.85
C TYR A 115 16.86 0.60 18.79
N ILE A 116 17.92 0.36 18.02
CA ILE A 116 18.37 1.26 16.95
C ILE A 116 18.37 0.45 15.65
N GLY A 117 17.74 0.99 14.61
CA GLY A 117 17.62 0.34 13.31
C GLY A 117 16.41 0.82 12.52
N ASN A 118 15.78 -0.08 11.77
CA ASN A 118 14.75 0.28 10.80
C ASN A 118 13.41 -0.34 11.18
N ILE A 119 12.32 0.44 11.12
CA ILE A 119 10.98 -0.13 11.13
C ILE A 119 10.74 -0.70 9.74
N ILE A 120 10.47 -2.00 9.67
CA ILE A 120 10.10 -2.68 8.42
C ILE A 120 8.60 -2.51 8.18
N TYR A 121 7.80 -2.74 9.21
CA TYR A 121 6.36 -2.60 9.13
C TYR A 121 5.78 -2.24 10.48
N GLU A 122 4.84 -1.30 10.47
CA GLU A 122 4.15 -0.83 11.66
C GLU A 122 2.69 -1.29 11.61
N GLY A 123 2.37 -2.40 12.30
CA GLY A 123 1.00 -2.90 12.41
C GLY A 123 0.19 -2.20 13.51
N ARG A 124 -1.00 -2.71 13.81
CA ARG A 124 -1.88 -2.14 14.86
C ARG A 124 -1.29 -2.28 16.27
N GLU A 125 -0.87 -3.50 16.63
CA GLU A 125 -0.37 -3.82 17.98
C GLU A 125 1.14 -4.03 18.03
N GLU A 126 1.76 -4.36 16.90
CA GLU A 126 3.14 -4.80 16.81
C GLU A 126 3.91 -4.03 15.73
N ILE A 127 5.22 -3.92 15.93
CA ILE A 127 6.18 -3.33 14.99
C ILE A 127 7.18 -4.41 14.63
N THR A 128 7.33 -4.67 13.33
CA THR A 128 8.42 -5.48 12.80
C THR A 128 9.63 -4.58 12.62
N PHE A 129 10.70 -4.85 13.36
CA PHE A 129 11.86 -3.96 13.48
C PHE A 129 13.15 -4.69 13.15
N TYR A 130 13.94 -4.14 12.24
CA TYR A 130 15.30 -4.59 11.98
C TYR A 130 16.26 -3.89 12.92
N ARG A 131 16.94 -4.67 13.78
CA ARG A 131 17.94 -4.18 14.70
C ARG A 131 19.31 -4.15 14.05
N SER A 132 19.92 -2.97 13.97
CA SER A 132 21.25 -2.79 13.36
C SER A 132 22.37 -3.37 14.21
N ASP A 133 22.21 -3.41 15.53
CA ASP A 133 23.25 -3.86 16.46
C ASP A 133 23.50 -5.37 16.44
N ILE A 134 22.47 -6.16 16.16
CA ILE A 134 22.54 -7.62 16.08
C ILE A 134 22.20 -8.17 14.70
N SER A 135 21.94 -7.28 13.72
CA SER A 135 21.55 -7.60 12.35
C SER A 135 20.41 -8.62 12.25
N LYS A 136 19.36 -8.44 13.08
CA LYS A 136 18.21 -9.35 13.16
C LYS A 136 16.88 -8.60 13.19
N ILE A 137 15.87 -9.24 12.62
CA ILE A 137 14.48 -8.79 12.67
C ILE A 137 13.87 -9.26 13.99
N VAL A 138 13.17 -8.37 14.68
CA VAL A 138 12.43 -8.64 15.90
C VAL A 138 11.03 -8.05 15.83
N THR A 139 10.08 -8.70 16.48
CA THR A 139 8.71 -8.19 16.64
C THR A 139 8.59 -7.53 18.02
N LEU A 140 8.20 -6.26 18.04
CA LEU A 140 8.04 -5.46 19.25
C LEU A 140 6.56 -5.12 19.45
N LYS A 141 6.03 -5.32 20.65
CA LYS A 141 4.66 -4.89 20.97
C LYS A 141 4.66 -3.41 21.28
N LYS A 142 3.79 -2.64 20.62
CA LYS A 142 3.71 -1.18 20.79
C LYS A 142 3.49 -0.75 22.23
N LYS A 143 2.69 -1.50 22.98
CA LYS A 143 2.39 -1.24 24.39
C LYS A 143 3.61 -1.30 25.32
N ASP A 144 4.68 -1.96 24.90
CA ASP A 144 5.91 -2.11 25.68
C ASP A 144 6.95 -1.02 25.34
N LEU A 145 6.65 -0.17 24.35
CA LEU A 145 7.47 0.97 23.94
C LEU A 145 7.02 2.25 24.67
N ILE A 146 7.97 3.17 24.90
CA ILE A 146 7.80 4.46 25.58
C ILE A 146 7.96 5.60 24.58
#